data_AF-A0A927AQM4-F1
#
_entry.id   AF-A0A927AQM4-F1
#
_cell.length_a   1.000
_cell.length_b   1.000
_cell.length_c   1.000
_cell.angle_alpha   90.00
_cell.angle_beta   90.00
_cell.angle_gamma   90.00
#
_symmetry.space_group_name_H-M   'P 1'
#
loop_
_entity.id
_entity.type
_entity.pdbx_description
1 polymer ?
#
loop_
_entity_poly.entity_id
_entity_poly.type
_entity_poly.pdbx_seq_one_letter_code
_entity_poly.pdbx_strand_id
1 'polypeptide(L)'
;MQAQLSRVRSRKLLNPSHRGASLLYLPEEDRSVATQGLKFILQLAQTINPQIKPEQPLELDLNQLRHLPQGTLGREVARFLDEHGFEPLNSGDWIQRSHDVWHVLTGLSPSAEDELILQAFTRAQLFRPSCAVLVLLGLLTRRCSLGDILKAIHYSRLSDRLVEWNIEEDWTTPLGEVRNKLGVVPF
;
A
#
# COMPACT_ATOMS: atom_id res chain seq x y z
N MET A 1 -39.29 -7.47 -52.95
CA MET A 1 -40.11 -7.78 -51.77
C MET A 1 -39.17 -8.18 -50.63
N GLN A 2 -39.08 -7.32 -49.60
CA GLN A 2 -38.65 -7.52 -48.19
C GLN A 2 -37.57 -8.59 -47.85
N ALA A 3 -36.42 -8.18 -47.29
CA ALA A 3 -36.03 -8.24 -45.85
C ALA A 3 -35.85 -9.69 -45.33
N GLN A 4 -34.72 -10.10 -44.73
CA GLN A 4 -34.24 -9.69 -43.41
C GLN A 4 -32.78 -10.10 -43.15
N LEU A 5 -32.14 -9.28 -42.32
CA LEU A 5 -30.84 -9.43 -41.68
C LEU A 5 -30.76 -10.67 -40.77
N SER A 6 -29.62 -11.36 -40.75
CA SER A 6 -29.18 -12.15 -39.59
C SER A 6 -27.69 -11.90 -39.31
N ARG A 7 -27.44 -11.16 -38.22
CA ARG A 7 -26.13 -11.04 -37.55
C ARG A 7 -25.96 -12.24 -36.63
N VAL A 8 -24.86 -12.99 -36.73
CA VAL A 8 -24.32 -13.74 -35.58
C VAL A 8 -22.79 -13.67 -35.55
N ARG A 9 -22.33 -12.79 -34.66
CA ARG A 9 -21.10 -12.79 -33.82
C ARG A 9 -19.93 -13.71 -34.22
N SER A 10 -18.85 -13.06 -34.65
CA SER A 10 -17.47 -13.55 -34.55
C SER A 10 -17.08 -13.78 -33.09
N ARG A 11 -16.73 -15.03 -32.72
CA ARG A 11 -16.06 -15.36 -31.46
C ARG A 11 -14.63 -14.82 -31.51
N LYS A 12 -14.37 -13.69 -30.84
CA LYS A 12 -13.01 -13.36 -30.41
C LYS A 12 -12.67 -14.28 -29.24
N LEU A 13 -11.70 -15.17 -29.47
CA LEU A 13 -11.01 -15.93 -28.44
C LEU A 13 -10.28 -14.92 -27.54
N LEU A 14 -10.77 -14.75 -26.30
CA LEU A 14 -10.06 -14.02 -25.26
C LEU A 14 -9.02 -14.96 -24.64
N ASN A 15 -7.78 -14.52 -24.72
CA ASN A 15 -6.58 -15.15 -24.18
C ASN A 15 -6.60 -15.05 -22.64
N PRO A 16 -6.50 -16.15 -21.86
CA PRO A 16 -6.46 -16.07 -20.41
C PRO A 16 -5.01 -16.15 -19.92
N SER A 17 -4.39 -15.00 -19.70
CA SER A 17 -3.11 -14.95 -18.97
C SER A 17 -3.02 -13.69 -18.10
N HIS A 18 -3.80 -13.67 -17.03
CA HIS A 18 -3.53 -12.81 -15.88
C HIS A 18 -3.52 -13.68 -14.62
N ARG A 19 -2.32 -14.07 -14.20
CA ARG A 19 -2.04 -14.48 -12.82
C ARG A 19 -1.48 -13.26 -12.11
N GLY A 20 -2.28 -12.68 -11.24
CA GLY A 20 -1.91 -11.62 -10.32
C GLY A 20 -2.96 -11.61 -9.22
N ALA A 21 -2.57 -12.03 -8.02
CA ALA A 21 -3.47 -12.12 -6.88
C ALA A 21 -3.88 -10.70 -6.44
N SER A 22 -5.03 -10.24 -6.90
CA SER A 22 -5.69 -9.04 -6.40
C SER A 22 -7.03 -9.48 -5.81
N LEU A 23 -7.29 -9.08 -4.57
CA LEU A 23 -8.47 -9.44 -3.75
C LEU A 23 -9.81 -8.99 -4.38
N LEU A 24 -9.75 -8.37 -5.56
CA LEU A 24 -10.86 -7.87 -6.38
C LEU A 24 -11.51 -8.92 -7.31
N TYR A 25 -11.13 -10.21 -7.23
CA TYR A 25 -11.80 -11.30 -7.93
C TYR A 25 -12.28 -12.41 -6.98
N LEU A 26 -12.93 -12.03 -5.88
CA LEU A 26 -13.65 -12.95 -5.02
C LEU A 26 -15.18 -12.76 -5.17
N PRO A 27 -15.98 -13.85 -5.17
CA PRO A 27 -17.44 -13.77 -5.19
C PRO A 27 -17.97 -12.77 -4.14
N GLU A 28 -19.11 -12.13 -4.39
CA GLU A 28 -19.73 -11.14 -3.47
C GLU A 28 -19.79 -11.61 -2.00
N GLU A 29 -20.00 -12.91 -1.78
CA GLU A 29 -20.06 -13.55 -0.46
C GLU A 29 -18.71 -13.50 0.29
N ASP A 30 -17.59 -13.66 -0.42
CA ASP A 30 -16.23 -13.60 0.12
C ASP A 30 -15.74 -12.16 0.32
N ARG A 31 -16.30 -11.18 -0.39
CA ARG A 31 -15.98 -9.75 -0.19
C ARG A 31 -16.45 -9.25 1.16
N SER A 32 -17.62 -9.69 1.62
CA SER A 32 -18.12 -9.40 2.97
C SER A 32 -17.17 -9.91 4.06
N VAL A 33 -16.77 -11.18 3.96
CA VAL A 33 -15.87 -11.84 4.92
C VAL A 33 -14.47 -11.23 4.88
N ALA A 34 -13.92 -10.97 3.69
CA ALA A 34 -12.62 -10.32 3.52
C ALA A 34 -12.63 -8.88 4.07
N THR A 35 -13.70 -8.11 3.83
CA THR A 35 -13.86 -6.76 4.38
C THR A 35 -13.99 -6.79 5.90
N GLN A 36 -14.68 -7.79 6.45
CA GLN A 36 -14.83 -7.96 7.89
C GLN A 36 -13.52 -8.40 8.55
N GLY A 37 -12.75 -9.28 7.90
CA GLY A 37 -11.41 -9.66 8.33
C GLY A 37 -10.42 -8.50 8.31
N LEU A 38 -10.43 -7.68 7.24
CA LEU A 38 -9.60 -6.47 7.17
C LEU A 38 -9.96 -5.48 8.27
N LYS A 39 -11.26 -5.21 8.46
CA LYS A 39 -11.73 -4.35 9.56
C LYS A 39 -11.29 -4.87 10.93
N PHE A 40 -11.35 -6.18 11.15
CA PHE A 40 -10.88 -6.79 12.40
C PHE A 40 -9.37 -6.62 12.60
N ILE A 41 -8.56 -6.86 11.56
CA ILE A 41 -7.10 -6.67 11.62
C ILE A 41 -6.77 -5.20 11.92
N LEU A 42 -7.44 -4.26 11.26
CA LEU A 42 -7.25 -2.83 11.48
C LEU A 42 -7.67 -2.40 12.90
N GLN A 43 -8.81 -2.88 13.40
CA GLN A 43 -9.27 -2.61 14.77
C GLN A 43 -8.34 -3.20 15.83
N LEU A 44 -7.87 -4.43 15.62
CA LEU A 44 -6.90 -5.06 16.50
C LEU A 44 -5.59 -4.25 16.51
N ALA A 45 -5.11 -3.84 15.34
CA ALA A 45 -3.94 -2.97 15.22
C ALA A 45 -4.13 -1.63 15.95
N GLN A 46 -5.32 -1.01 15.85
CA GLN A 46 -5.65 0.22 16.59
C GLN A 46 -5.69 0.00 18.11
N THR A 47 -5.99 -1.21 18.56
CA THR A 47 -6.08 -1.52 19.99
C THR A 47 -4.71 -1.82 20.61
N ILE A 48 -3.86 -2.57 19.91
CA ILE A 48 -2.59 -3.07 20.47
C ILE A 48 -1.40 -2.15 20.19
N ASN A 49 -1.50 -1.28 19.18
CA ASN A 49 -0.43 -0.35 18.86
C ASN A 49 -0.56 0.94 19.68
N PRO A 50 0.56 1.50 20.17
CA PRO A 50 0.60 2.89 20.59
C PRO A 50 0.09 3.79 19.45
N GLN A 51 -0.89 4.63 19.74
CA GLN A 51 -1.46 5.56 18.78
C GLN A 51 -0.52 6.75 18.57
N ILE A 52 -0.23 7.07 17.32
CA ILE A 52 0.70 8.13 16.92
C ILE A 52 -0.07 9.23 16.20
N LYS A 53 -0.11 10.42 16.80
CA LYS A 53 -0.82 11.60 16.27
C LYS A 53 -2.24 11.25 15.77
N PRO A 54 -3.10 10.61 16.60
CA PRO A 54 -4.39 10.08 16.16
C PRO A 54 -5.34 11.14 15.61
N GLU A 55 -5.26 12.37 16.13
CA GLU A 55 -6.07 13.51 15.71
C GLU A 55 -5.56 14.21 14.45
N GLN A 56 -4.34 13.90 13.98
CA GLN A 56 -3.78 14.52 12.80
C GLN A 56 -4.35 13.86 11.53
N PRO A 57 -5.15 14.57 10.72
CA PRO A 57 -5.56 14.08 9.42
C PRO A 57 -4.37 14.07 8.47
N LEU A 58 -4.46 13.25 7.43
CA LEU A 58 -3.57 13.35 6.26
C LEU A 58 -4.36 14.03 5.14
N GLU A 59 -3.93 15.22 4.73
CA GLU A 59 -4.52 15.98 3.63
C GLU A 59 -4.09 15.39 2.29
N LEU A 60 -4.94 14.50 1.77
CA LEU A 60 -4.70 13.77 0.53
C LEU A 60 -5.87 13.99 -0.45
N ASP A 61 -5.78 15.06 -1.26
CA ASP A 61 -6.73 15.29 -2.36
C ASP A 61 -6.26 14.55 -3.62
N LEU A 62 -6.81 13.36 -3.83
CA LEU A 62 -6.47 12.53 -4.98
C LEU A 62 -6.66 13.22 -6.33
N ASN A 63 -7.65 14.10 -6.46
CA ASN A 63 -7.87 14.80 -7.72
C ASN A 63 -6.70 15.74 -8.01
N GLN A 64 -6.25 16.50 -7.01
CA GLN A 64 -5.07 17.36 -7.15
C GLN A 64 -3.81 16.54 -7.41
N LEU A 65 -3.58 15.47 -6.65
CA LEU A 65 -2.40 14.63 -6.77
C LEU A 65 -2.28 13.97 -8.16
N ARG A 66 -3.40 13.54 -8.75
CA ARG A 66 -3.44 13.03 -10.12
C ARG A 66 -2.98 14.06 -11.15
N HIS A 67 -3.10 15.36 -10.90
CA HIS A 67 -2.69 16.38 -11.87
C HIS A 67 -1.23 16.83 -11.72
N LEU A 68 -0.52 16.34 -10.71
CA LEU A 68 0.90 16.67 -10.53
C LEU A 68 1.80 16.04 -11.61
N PRO A 69 2.98 16.61 -11.86
CA PRO A 69 3.94 16.06 -12.82
C PRO A 69 4.34 14.62 -12.49
N GLN A 70 4.59 13.80 -13.51
CA GLN A 70 5.08 12.43 -13.33
C GLN A 70 6.39 12.42 -12.53
N GLY A 71 6.53 11.45 -11.62
CA GLY A 71 7.71 11.31 -10.78
C GLY A 71 7.74 12.19 -9.53
N THR A 72 6.74 13.07 -9.29
CA THR A 72 6.56 13.69 -7.97
C THR A 72 5.93 12.72 -6.98
N LEU A 73 6.20 12.89 -5.69
CA LEU A 73 5.64 12.02 -4.65
C LEU A 73 4.12 11.89 -4.77
N GLY A 74 3.41 13.02 -4.88
CA GLY A 74 1.97 13.05 -4.95
C GLY A 74 1.41 12.34 -6.18
N ARG A 75 2.04 12.54 -7.35
CA ARG A 75 1.63 11.86 -8.58
C ARG A 75 1.84 10.35 -8.50
N GLU A 76 2.93 9.90 -7.88
CA GLU A 76 3.23 8.48 -7.69
C GLU A 76 2.32 7.83 -6.65
N VAL A 77 1.90 8.54 -5.60
CA VAL A 77 0.87 8.08 -4.64
C VAL A 77 -0.49 7.93 -5.30
N ALA A 78 -0.93 8.92 -6.06
CA ALA A 78 -2.17 8.82 -6.81
C ALA A 78 -2.13 7.64 -7.81
N ARG A 79 -1.02 7.49 -8.54
CA ARG A 79 -0.81 6.36 -9.46
C ARG A 79 -0.87 5.02 -8.74
N PHE A 80 -0.21 4.88 -7.59
CA PHE A 80 -0.22 3.65 -6.80
C PHE A 80 -1.64 3.26 -6.37
N LEU A 81 -2.42 4.21 -5.86
CA LEU A 81 -3.80 3.96 -5.43
C LEU A 81 -4.70 3.61 -6.63
N ASP A 82 -4.57 4.34 -7.74
CA ASP A 82 -5.35 4.10 -8.97
C ASP A 82 -5.05 2.72 -9.59
N GLU A 83 -3.77 2.32 -9.66
CA GLU A 83 -3.35 1.03 -10.23
C GLU A 83 -3.88 -0.17 -9.46
N HIS A 84 -4.07 -0.02 -8.14
CA HIS A 84 -4.54 -1.09 -7.26
C HIS A 84 -6.03 -0.98 -6.90
N GLY A 85 -6.71 0.09 -7.32
CA GLY A 85 -8.13 0.33 -7.02
C GLY A 85 -8.37 0.59 -5.53
N PHE A 86 -7.43 1.27 -4.86
CA PHE A 86 -7.50 1.57 -3.44
C PHE A 86 -8.04 2.98 -3.19
N GLU A 87 -8.77 3.12 -2.08
CA GLU A 87 -9.14 4.41 -1.52
C GLU A 87 -8.20 4.74 -0.36
N PRO A 88 -7.83 6.02 -0.15
CA PRO A 88 -6.97 6.42 0.95
C PRO A 88 -7.52 6.00 2.31
N LEU A 89 -6.64 5.49 3.17
CA LEU A 89 -7.00 5.18 4.55
C LEU A 89 -7.24 6.47 5.35
N ASN A 90 -8.51 6.73 5.68
CA ASN A 90 -8.90 7.91 6.48
C ASN A 90 -9.12 7.61 7.97
N SER A 91 -9.03 6.34 8.37
CA SER A 91 -9.25 5.89 9.75
C SER A 91 -7.94 5.51 10.44
N GLY A 92 -7.96 5.46 11.77
CA GLY A 92 -6.79 5.09 12.55
C GLY A 92 -5.90 6.28 12.90
N ASP A 93 -4.63 6.02 13.15
CA ASP A 93 -3.64 7.04 13.47
C ASP A 93 -2.77 7.43 12.27
N TRP A 94 -1.80 8.34 12.48
CA TRP A 94 -0.97 8.87 11.40
C TRP A 94 -0.25 7.79 10.57
N ILE A 95 0.18 6.69 11.20
CA ILE A 95 0.88 5.61 10.49
C ILE A 95 -0.07 4.81 9.61
N GLN A 96 -1.30 4.62 10.05
CA GLN A 96 -2.31 3.96 9.22
C GLN A 96 -2.72 4.86 8.04
N ARG A 97 -2.90 6.16 8.27
CA ARG A 97 -3.26 7.11 7.21
C ARG A 97 -2.14 7.31 6.18
N SER A 98 -0.88 7.30 6.62
CA SER A 98 0.29 7.46 5.73
C SER A 98 0.84 6.16 5.16
N HIS A 99 0.23 5.00 5.46
CA HIS A 99 0.73 3.68 5.06
C HIS A 99 1.02 3.55 3.56
N ASP A 100 0.06 3.95 2.73
CA ASP A 100 0.18 3.82 1.27
C ASP A 100 1.24 4.77 0.70
N VAL A 101 1.52 5.87 1.39
CA VAL A 101 2.66 6.75 1.05
C VAL A 101 3.98 6.02 1.30
N TRP A 102 4.06 5.19 2.34
CA TRP A 102 5.28 4.46 2.67
C TRP A 102 5.56 3.33 1.67
N HIS A 103 4.52 2.71 1.10
CA HIS A 103 4.68 1.82 -0.06
C HIS A 103 5.40 2.53 -1.21
N VAL A 104 4.91 3.71 -1.59
CA VAL A 104 5.50 4.49 -2.69
C VAL A 104 6.92 4.94 -2.37
N LEU A 105 7.15 5.42 -1.14
CA LEU A 105 8.46 5.87 -0.69
C LEU A 105 9.49 4.74 -0.72
N THR A 106 9.12 3.54 -0.28
CA THR A 106 10.01 2.36 -0.25
C THR A 106 10.06 1.59 -1.57
N GLY A 107 9.08 1.81 -2.46
CA GLY A 107 8.94 1.06 -3.72
C GLY A 107 8.35 -0.34 -3.56
N LEU A 108 7.84 -0.69 -2.37
CA LEU A 108 7.21 -1.98 -2.09
C LEU A 108 5.77 -2.01 -2.63
N SER A 109 5.39 -3.10 -3.28
CA SER A 109 4.03 -3.27 -3.79
C SER A 109 3.06 -3.65 -2.66
N PRO A 110 1.74 -3.66 -2.87
CA PRO A 110 0.77 -4.15 -1.90
C PRO A 110 0.61 -5.68 -1.97
N SER A 111 1.64 -6.40 -2.41
CA SER A 111 1.61 -7.87 -2.45
C SER A 111 1.75 -8.41 -1.03
N ALA A 112 1.23 -9.60 -0.77
CA ALA A 112 1.31 -10.19 0.57
C ALA A 112 2.75 -10.36 1.11
N GLU A 113 3.73 -10.48 0.21
CA GLU A 113 5.15 -10.63 0.56
C GLU A 113 5.77 -9.26 0.88
N ASP A 114 5.56 -8.27 0.02
CA ASP A 114 6.06 -6.90 0.20
C ASP A 114 5.43 -6.20 1.40
N GLU A 115 4.16 -6.48 1.69
CA GLU A 115 3.49 -6.05 2.91
C GLU A 115 4.27 -6.47 4.15
N LEU A 116 4.73 -7.73 4.22
CA LEU A 116 5.52 -8.22 5.36
C LEU A 116 6.86 -7.49 5.48
N ILE A 117 7.48 -7.14 4.35
CA ILE A 117 8.72 -6.35 4.31
C ILE A 117 8.44 -4.93 4.82
N LEU A 118 7.34 -4.30 4.41
CA LEU A 118 6.95 -2.97 4.90
C LEU A 118 6.58 -2.99 6.38
N GLN A 119 5.94 -4.05 6.88
CA GLN A 119 5.68 -4.22 8.31
C GLN A 119 6.99 -4.31 9.10
N ALA A 120 8.02 -5.00 8.58
CA ALA A 120 9.33 -5.04 9.22
C ALA A 120 10.02 -3.67 9.23
N PHE A 121 9.97 -2.94 8.11
CA PHE A 121 10.46 -1.57 8.01
C PHE A 121 9.75 -0.67 9.04
N THR A 122 8.42 -0.73 9.11
CA THR A 122 7.61 0.05 10.05
C THR A 122 7.89 -0.29 11.50
N ARG A 123 8.10 -1.57 11.80
CA ARG A 123 8.49 -2.03 13.14
C ARG A 123 9.89 -1.55 13.55
N ALA A 124 10.79 -1.37 12.60
CA ALA A 124 12.13 -0.84 12.86
C ALA A 124 12.11 0.68 13.08
N GLN A 125 11.20 1.41 12.41
CA GLN A 125 10.95 2.84 12.65
C GLN A 125 10.25 3.09 14.00
N LEU A 126 9.26 2.26 14.35
CA LEU A 126 8.34 2.51 15.47
C LEU A 126 8.02 1.23 16.24
N PHE A 127 7.76 1.39 17.53
CA PHE A 127 7.25 0.29 18.34
C PHE A 127 5.77 0.00 18.00
N ARG A 128 5.54 -0.91 17.05
CA ARG A 128 4.21 -1.38 16.63
C ARG A 128 4.11 -2.91 16.80
N PRO A 129 3.50 -3.41 17.89
CA PRO A 129 3.38 -4.84 18.15
C PRO A 129 2.71 -5.62 17.01
N SER A 130 1.67 -5.06 16.39
CA SER A 130 0.99 -5.69 15.24
C SER A 130 1.95 -6.02 14.09
N CYS A 131 2.82 -5.09 13.72
CA CYS A 131 3.82 -5.28 12.67
C CYS A 131 4.74 -6.47 12.99
N ALA A 132 5.18 -6.60 14.25
CA ALA A 132 6.03 -7.70 14.68
C ALA A 132 5.30 -9.06 14.60
N VAL A 133 4.02 -9.11 14.99
CA VAL A 133 3.18 -10.31 14.88
C VAL A 133 3.03 -10.73 13.43
N LEU A 134 2.76 -9.79 12.51
CA LEU A 134 2.62 -10.07 11.08
C LEU A 134 3.93 -10.60 10.48
N VAL A 135 5.06 -9.97 10.78
CA VAL A 135 6.39 -10.42 10.32
C VAL A 135 6.70 -11.83 10.82
N LEU A 136 6.43 -12.12 12.11
CA LEU A 136 6.64 -13.45 12.68
C LEU A 136 5.77 -14.49 11.98
N LEU A 137 4.49 -14.20 11.73
CA LEU A 137 3.60 -15.08 10.99
C LEU A 137 4.08 -15.30 9.55
N GLY A 138 4.57 -14.24 8.89
CA GLY A 138 5.17 -14.31 7.57
C GLY A 138 6.36 -15.28 7.51
N LEU A 139 7.26 -15.21 8.49
CA LEU A 139 8.41 -16.11 8.60
C LEU A 139 7.98 -17.56 8.86
N LEU A 140 7.04 -17.78 9.79
CA LEU A 140 6.51 -19.11 10.13
C LEU A 140 5.80 -19.76 8.94
N THR A 141 5.09 -18.97 8.14
CA THR A 141 4.37 -19.42 6.95
C THR A 141 5.23 -19.40 5.67
N ARG A 142 6.50 -19.01 5.78
CA ARG A 142 7.45 -18.89 4.65
C ARG A 142 6.98 -17.95 3.53
N ARG A 143 6.20 -16.92 3.88
CA ARG A 143 5.76 -15.83 3.00
C ARG A 143 6.80 -14.71 2.87
N CYS A 144 7.81 -14.69 3.72
CA CYS A 144 8.98 -13.81 3.61
C CYS A 144 10.23 -14.54 4.11
N SER A 145 11.41 -14.07 3.69
CA SER A 145 12.69 -14.62 4.17
C SER A 145 13.29 -13.77 5.28
N LEU A 146 14.11 -14.38 6.15
CA LEU A 146 14.89 -13.62 7.13
C LEU A 146 15.81 -12.58 6.47
N GLY A 147 16.30 -12.86 5.26
CA GLY A 147 17.12 -11.91 4.50
C GLY A 147 16.36 -10.63 4.16
N ASP A 148 15.12 -10.76 3.69
CA ASP A 148 14.27 -9.60 3.35
C ASP A 148 13.93 -8.77 4.59
N ILE A 149 13.64 -9.43 5.70
CA ILE A 149 13.37 -8.76 6.98
C ILE A 149 14.61 -8.02 7.49
N LEU A 150 15.79 -8.62 7.43
CA LEU A 150 17.03 -7.95 7.83
C LEU A 150 17.37 -6.79 6.89
N LYS A 151 17.14 -6.93 5.58
CA LYS A 151 17.27 -5.84 4.60
C LYS A 151 16.32 -4.69 4.96
N ALA A 152 15.07 -4.97 5.30
CA ALA A 152 14.10 -3.95 5.68
C ALA A 152 14.47 -3.20 6.96
N ILE A 153 14.94 -3.93 7.97
CA ILE A 153 15.46 -3.32 9.21
C ILE A 153 16.68 -2.46 8.91
N HIS A 154 17.59 -2.91 8.03
CA HIS A 154 18.75 -2.13 7.64
C HIS A 154 18.36 -0.84 6.93
N TYR A 155 17.50 -0.91 5.91
CA TYR A 155 17.04 0.26 5.17
C TYR A 155 16.28 1.25 6.07
N SER A 156 15.46 0.74 7.00
CA SER A 156 14.80 1.58 8.01
C SER A 156 15.77 2.31 8.93
N ARG A 157 16.96 1.76 9.20
CA ARG A 157 17.97 2.41 10.06
C ARG A 157 18.80 3.46 9.32
N LEU A 158 18.82 3.39 7.99
CA LEU A 158 19.46 4.40 7.15
C LEU A 158 18.55 5.62 6.93
N SER A 159 17.24 5.42 6.98
CA SER A 159 16.27 6.50 6.81
C SER A 159 16.05 7.31 8.08
N ASP A 160 15.69 8.57 7.90
CA ASP A 160 15.18 9.44 8.94
C ASP A 160 13.92 8.86 9.62
N ARG A 161 13.52 9.48 10.74
CA ARG A 161 12.30 9.12 11.45
C ARG A 161 11.08 9.56 10.65
N LEU A 162 10.52 8.66 9.83
CA LEU A 162 9.42 8.99 8.92
C LEU A 162 8.13 9.48 9.62
N VAL A 163 8.00 9.21 10.92
CA VAL A 163 6.89 9.73 11.74
C VAL A 163 6.94 11.25 11.95
N GLU A 164 8.13 11.83 11.84
CA GLU A 164 8.40 13.27 12.01
C GLU A 164 8.31 14.02 10.67
N TRP A 165 8.32 13.29 9.55
CA TRP A 165 8.24 13.86 8.21
C TRP A 165 6.87 14.50 7.95
N ASN A 166 6.88 15.76 7.49
CA ASN A 166 5.70 16.41 6.95
C ASN A 166 5.49 15.99 5.48
N ILE A 167 4.66 14.97 5.27
CA ILE A 167 4.38 14.40 3.96
C ILE A 167 3.75 15.43 3.01
N GLU A 168 2.85 16.24 3.54
CA GLU A 168 1.98 17.12 2.74
C GLU A 168 2.76 18.24 2.04
N GLU A 169 3.89 18.66 2.62
CA GLU A 169 4.80 19.65 2.02
C GLU A 169 5.53 19.11 0.78
N ASP A 170 5.69 17.80 0.66
CA ASP A 170 6.52 17.16 -0.36
C ASP A 170 5.70 16.60 -1.54
N TRP A 171 4.39 16.83 -1.62
CA TRP A 171 3.56 16.29 -2.70
C TRP A 171 4.05 16.66 -4.11
N THR A 172 4.57 17.88 -4.27
CA THR A 172 5.09 18.39 -5.54
C THR A 172 6.57 18.08 -5.74
N THR A 173 7.27 17.60 -4.71
CA THR A 173 8.70 17.28 -4.74
C THR A 173 8.93 15.99 -5.55
N PRO A 174 9.95 15.92 -6.43
CA PRO A 174 10.34 14.68 -7.10
C PRO A 174 10.59 13.55 -6.09
N LEU A 175 10.02 12.37 -6.32
CA LEU A 175 10.10 11.22 -5.40
C LEU A 175 11.55 10.82 -5.09
N GLY A 176 12.44 10.92 -6.08
CA GLY A 176 13.88 10.68 -5.88
C GLY A 176 14.51 11.67 -4.90
N GLU A 177 14.10 12.95 -4.94
CA GLU A 177 14.57 13.97 -4.00
C GLU A 177 14.00 13.75 -2.60
N VAL A 178 12.73 13.36 -2.48
CA VAL A 178 12.13 12.98 -1.19
C VAL A 178 12.87 11.80 -0.55
N ARG A 179 13.16 10.75 -1.34
CA ARG A 179 13.95 9.59 -0.88
C ARG A 179 15.34 10.00 -0.42
N ASN A 180 16.03 10.85 -1.19
CA ASN A 180 17.35 11.35 -0.83
C ASN A 180 17.30 12.20 0.46
N LYS A 181 16.32 13.10 0.57
CA LYS A 181 16.08 13.95 1.75
C LYS A 181 15.90 13.12 3.02
N LEU A 182 15.17 12.01 2.93
CA LEU A 182 14.82 11.15 4.07
C LEU A 182 15.77 9.96 4.26
N GLY A 183 16.81 9.82 3.44
CA GLY A 183 17.72 8.66 3.47
C GLY A 183 17.05 7.31 3.14
N VAL A 184 15.94 7.31 2.39
CA VAL A 184 15.20 6.09 2.05
C VAL A 184 15.77 5.44 0.79
N VAL A 185 16.22 4.19 0.94
CA VAL A 185 16.65 3.33 -0.17
C VAL A 185 15.46 2.48 -0.62
N PRO A 186 15.06 2.53 -1.91
CA PRO A 186 13.97 1.70 -2.41
C PRO A 186 14.39 0.23 -2.53
N PHE A 187 13.42 -0.69 -2.48
CA PHE A 187 13.67 -2.14 -2.42
C PHE A 187 14.03 -2.80 -3.76
#